data_AF-A0A7S4NTJ7-F1
#
_entry.id   AF-A0A7S4NTJ7-F1
#
_cell.length_a   1.000
_cell.length_b   1.000
_cell.length_c   1.000
_cell.angle_alpha   90.00
_cell.angle_beta   90.00
_cell.angle_gamma   90.00
#
_symmetry.space_group_name_H-M   'P 1'
#
loop_
_entity.id
_entity.type
_entity.pdbx_description
1 polymer ?
#
loop_
_entity_poly.entity_id
_entity_poly.type
_entity_poly.pdbx_seq_one_letter_code
_entity_poly.pdbx_strand_id
1 'polypeptide(L)'
;RIWQSKERLIRIQQEENMELDHLLESKKLVKCLLCYARSQPSDHDVLFNMLTIFTVRSIVDYSFLKQYYANGVANNYRLSTLKDRKNMIIAMINKCKEKEVPQELKVQ
;
A
#
# COMPACT_ATOMS: atom_id res chain seq x y z
N ARG A 1 -10.36 8.49 -5.31
CA ARG A 1 -9.12 8.01 -4.64
C ARG A 1 -8.09 7.65 -5.70
N ILE A 2 -7.11 8.52 -5.99
CA ILE A 2 -6.17 8.35 -7.13
C ILE A 2 -5.34 7.06 -7.00
N TRP A 3 -4.93 6.67 -5.80
CA TRP A 3 -4.26 5.39 -5.58
C TRP A 3 -5.06 4.22 -6.18
N GLN A 4 -6.36 4.11 -5.92
CA GLN A 4 -7.15 2.96 -6.37
C GLN A 4 -7.72 3.12 -7.80
N SER A 5 -7.31 4.15 -8.56
CA SER A 5 -7.83 4.36 -9.91
C SER A 5 -7.40 3.23 -10.85
N LYS A 6 -8.32 2.78 -11.72
CA LYS A 6 -8.06 1.68 -12.67
C LYS A 6 -6.92 2.03 -13.62
N GLU A 7 -6.86 3.28 -14.05
CA GLU A 7 -5.88 3.81 -14.99
C GLU A 7 -4.46 3.66 -14.43
N ARG A 8 -4.28 4.04 -13.16
CA ARG A 8 -3.01 3.85 -12.44
C ARG A 8 -2.64 2.37 -12.32
N LEU A 9 -3.61 1.52 -11.99
CA LEU A 9 -3.40 0.07 -11.85
C LEU A 9 -3.07 -0.62 -13.18
N ILE A 10 -3.53 -0.08 -14.31
CA ILE A 10 -3.16 -0.56 -15.64
C ILE A 10 -1.72 -0.14 -15.95
N ARG A 11 -1.37 1.14 -15.75
CA ARG A 11 -0.02 1.66 -16.05
C ARG A 11 1.09 0.94 -15.27
N ILE A 12 0.85 0.62 -13.99
CA ILE A 12 1.83 -0.11 -13.17
C ILE A 12 2.07 -1.55 -13.64
N GLN A 13 1.15 -2.15 -14.38
CA GLN A 13 1.34 -3.48 -14.98
C GLN A 13 2.10 -3.42 -16.31
N GLN A 14 2.23 -2.23 -16.89
CA GLN A 14 2.82 -1.99 -18.22
C GLN A 14 4.08 -1.11 -18.14
N GLU A 15 4.74 -1.07 -16.98
CA GLU A 15 5.87 -0.17 -16.69
C GLU A 15 6.97 -0.19 -17.75
N GLU A 16 7.25 -1.34 -18.37
CA GLU A 16 8.28 -1.50 -19.41
C GLU A 16 8.00 -0.69 -20.69
N ASN A 17 6.74 -0.31 -20.93
CA ASN A 17 6.30 0.43 -22.11
C ASN A 17 5.84 1.87 -21.80
N MET A 18 6.06 2.35 -20.57
CA MET A 18 5.57 3.65 -20.12
C MET A 18 6.67 4.73 -20.21
N GLU A 19 6.25 5.94 -20.57
CA GLU A 19 7.06 7.15 -20.41
C GLU A 19 7.48 7.35 -18.94
N LEU A 20 8.64 7.98 -18.73
CA LEU A 20 9.25 8.15 -17.41
C LEU A 20 8.29 8.77 -16.38
N ASP A 21 7.45 9.72 -16.81
CA ASP A 21 6.49 10.38 -15.91
C ASP A 21 5.40 9.44 -15.41
N HIS A 22 4.93 8.54 -16.27
CA HIS A 22 3.95 7.51 -15.92
C HIS A 22 4.59 6.40 -15.08
N LEU A 23 5.82 6.01 -15.41
CA LEU A 23 6.60 5.06 -14.63
C LEU A 23 6.78 5.53 -13.17
N LEU A 24 7.09 6.82 -12.99
CA LEU A 24 7.32 7.41 -11.66
C LEU A 24 6.04 7.86 -10.95
N GLU A 25 4.87 7.78 -11.59
CA GLU A 25 3.58 8.20 -11.02
C GLU A 25 3.33 7.54 -9.66
N SER A 26 3.43 6.21 -9.60
CA SER A 26 3.19 5.45 -8.36
C SER A 26 4.18 5.82 -7.26
N LYS A 27 5.44 6.09 -7.61
CA LYS A 27 6.45 6.56 -6.65
C LYS A 27 6.15 7.95 -6.12
N LYS A 28 5.74 8.89 -6.99
CA LYS A 28 5.29 10.24 -6.59
C LYS A 28 4.10 10.13 -5.63
N LEU A 29 3.11 9.30 -5.95
CA LEU A 29 1.94 9.05 -5.08
C LEU A 29 2.33 8.44 -3.73
N VAL A 30 3.19 7.41 -3.70
CA VAL A 30 3.66 6.82 -2.43
C VAL A 30 4.33 7.90 -1.56
N LYS A 31 5.17 8.77 -2.14
CA LYS A 31 5.80 9.85 -1.37
C LYS A 31 4.78 10.80 -0.73
N CYS A 32 3.74 11.19 -1.47
CA CYS A 32 2.66 12.02 -0.96
C CYS A 32 1.88 11.31 0.16
N LEU A 33 1.50 10.04 -0.06
CA LEU A 33 0.80 9.23 0.94
C LEU A 33 1.64 9.02 2.20
N LEU A 34 2.96 8.88 2.05
CA LEU A 34 3.89 8.74 3.16
C LEU A 34 3.98 10.03 3.97
N CYS A 35 4.00 11.20 3.31
CA CYS A 35 3.90 12.49 3.98
C CYS A 35 2.61 12.61 4.79
N TYR A 36 1.47 12.24 4.17
CA TYR A 36 0.18 12.24 4.85
C TYR A 36 0.13 11.27 6.04
N ALA A 37 0.67 10.06 5.89
CA ALA A 37 0.70 9.06 6.96
C ALA A 37 1.46 9.56 8.20
N ARG A 38 2.52 10.34 8.00
CA ARG A 38 3.28 10.96 9.09
C ARG A 38 2.50 12.05 9.81
N SER A 39 1.70 12.84 9.10
CA SER A 39 0.85 13.86 9.71
C SER A 39 -0.42 13.28 10.37
N GLN A 40 -0.91 12.14 9.88
CA GLN A 40 -2.13 11.50 10.36
C GLN A 40 -1.88 10.03 10.75
N PRO A 41 -1.21 9.77 11.90
CA PRO A 41 -0.84 8.42 12.30
C PRO A 41 -2.02 7.51 12.68
N SER A 42 -3.22 8.05 12.89
CA SER A 42 -4.42 7.25 13.18
C SER A 42 -5.05 6.61 11.92
N ASP A 43 -4.70 7.10 10.73
CA ASP A 43 -5.22 6.56 9.47
C ASP A 43 -4.37 5.35 9.06
N HIS A 44 -4.75 4.17 9.54
CA HIS A 44 -4.05 2.93 9.22
C HIS A 44 -4.30 2.45 7.78
N ASP A 45 -5.40 2.89 7.16
CA ASP A 45 -5.77 2.46 5.80
C ASP A 45 -4.76 2.92 4.77
N VAL A 46 -4.18 4.12 4.96
CA VAL A 46 -3.16 4.65 4.05
C VAL A 46 -1.89 3.79 4.06
N LEU A 47 -1.52 3.21 5.21
CA LEU A 47 -0.40 2.28 5.30
C LEU A 47 -0.68 1.05 4.46
N PHE A 48 -1.82 0.41 4.69
CA PHE A 48 -2.21 -0.75 3.91
C PHE A 48 -2.40 -0.44 2.42
N ASN A 49 -2.78 0.79 2.06
CA ASN A 49 -2.83 1.21 0.66
C ASN A 49 -1.43 1.23 0.06
N MET A 50 -0.46 1.88 0.70
CA MET A 50 0.92 1.90 0.21
C MET A 50 1.54 0.50 0.14
N LEU A 51 1.24 -0.39 1.10
CA LEU A 51 1.74 -1.77 1.10
C LEU A 51 1.38 -2.55 -0.17
N THR A 52 0.26 -2.23 -0.83
CA THR A 52 -0.12 -2.92 -2.08
C THR A 52 0.89 -2.70 -3.21
N ILE A 53 1.79 -1.72 -3.11
CA ILE A 53 2.86 -1.55 -4.11
C ILE A 53 3.81 -2.73 -4.15
N PHE A 54 3.97 -3.46 -3.03
CA PHE A 54 4.81 -4.65 -2.96
C PHE A 54 4.12 -5.91 -3.47
N THR A 55 2.83 -5.85 -3.82
CA THR A 55 2.10 -6.99 -4.40
C THR A 55 2.17 -7.03 -5.92
N VAL A 56 2.85 -6.07 -6.53
CA VAL A 56 3.10 -6.02 -7.98
C VAL A 56 4.60 -6.04 -8.24
N ARG A 57 5.00 -6.63 -9.37
CA ARG A 57 6.39 -6.53 -9.84
C ARG A 57 6.56 -5.14 -10.44
N SER A 58 7.48 -4.36 -9.89
CA SER A 58 7.80 -3.01 -10.39
C SER A 58 9.31 -2.88 -10.56
N ILE A 59 9.74 -2.18 -11.62
CA ILE A 59 11.15 -1.83 -11.85
C ILE A 59 11.57 -0.61 -11.01
N VAL A 60 10.60 0.11 -10.46
CA VAL A 60 10.84 1.31 -9.66
C VAL A 60 11.29 0.93 -8.26
N ASP A 61 12.37 1.55 -7.79
CA ASP A 61 12.85 1.30 -6.43
C ASP A 61 11.97 1.97 -5.36
N TYR A 62 11.39 1.13 -4.49
CA TYR A 62 10.60 1.48 -3.31
C TYR A 62 11.32 1.14 -1.99
N SER A 63 12.64 1.01 -1.98
CA SER A 63 13.49 0.82 -0.79
C SER A 63 13.15 1.80 0.34
N PHE A 64 12.90 3.08 0.00
CA PHE A 64 12.49 4.12 0.96
C PHE A 64 11.21 3.75 1.73
N LEU A 65 10.24 3.10 1.06
CA LEU A 65 9.00 2.67 1.68
C LEU A 65 9.25 1.46 2.58
N LYS A 66 10.10 0.51 2.17
CA LYS A 66 10.52 -0.62 3.02
C LYS A 66 11.17 -0.11 4.30
N GLN A 67 12.09 0.85 4.18
CA GLN A 67 12.77 1.47 5.32
C GLN A 67 11.78 2.21 6.23
N TYR A 68 10.78 2.89 5.65
CA TYR A 68 9.73 3.52 6.44
C TYR A 68 8.91 2.52 7.26
N TYR A 69 8.56 1.37 6.70
CA TYR A 69 7.87 0.32 7.47
C TYR A 69 8.76 -0.28 8.57
N ALA A 70 10.00 -0.61 8.23
CA ALA A 70 10.94 -1.24 9.15
C ALA A 70 11.34 -0.32 10.32
N ASN A 71 11.60 0.96 10.05
CA ASN A 71 12.14 1.88 11.05
C ASN A 71 11.11 2.88 11.58
N GLY A 72 10.13 3.26 10.76
CA GLY A 72 9.11 4.24 11.11
C GLY A 72 7.91 3.58 11.77
N VAL A 73 7.24 2.69 11.05
CA VAL A 73 6.02 2.06 11.55
C VAL A 73 6.31 1.14 12.73
N ALA A 74 7.31 0.25 12.64
CA ALA A 74 7.62 -0.68 13.71
C ALA A 74 8.01 0.00 15.04
N ASN A 75 8.67 1.16 14.98
CA ASN A 75 9.20 1.84 16.17
C ASN A 75 8.29 2.97 16.68
N ASN A 76 7.65 3.73 15.78
CA ASN A 76 6.95 4.97 16.13
C ASN A 76 5.44 4.84 16.13
N TYR A 77 4.86 3.84 15.46
CA TYR A 77 3.46 3.49 15.70
C TYR A 77 3.41 2.69 16.99
N ARG A 78 3.64 3.39 18.11
CA ARG A 78 3.14 2.93 19.40
C ARG A 78 1.64 2.86 19.22
N LEU A 79 1.14 1.66 19.00
CA LEU A 79 -0.26 1.32 19.17
C LEU A 79 -0.55 1.44 20.67
N SER A 80 -0.61 2.70 21.12
CA SER A 80 -0.62 3.13 22.52
C SER A 80 -1.88 2.66 23.22
N THR A 81 -2.93 2.36 22.43
CA THR A 81 -4.15 1.76 22.93
C THR A 81 -4.40 0.39 22.29
N LEU A 82 -5.03 -0.51 23.06
CA LEU A 82 -5.54 -1.79 22.53
C LEU A 82 -6.52 -1.61 21.37
N LYS A 83 -7.20 -0.45 21.31
CA LYS A 83 -8.14 -0.09 20.25
C LYS A 83 -7.42 0.07 18.90
N ASP A 84 -6.29 0.78 18.88
CA ASP A 84 -5.53 1.01 17.65
C ASP A 84 -4.95 -0.30 17.10
N ARG A 85 -4.46 -1.20 17.98
CA ARG A 85 -4.02 -2.56 17.61
C ARG A 85 -5.13 -3.35 16.95
N LYS A 86 -6.30 -3.36 17.58
CA LYS A 86 -7.49 -4.05 17.05
C LYS A 86 -7.92 -3.47 15.72
N ASN A 87 -7.97 -2.14 15.59
CA ASN A 87 -8.35 -1.48 14.34
C ASN A 87 -7.38 -1.81 13.21
N MET A 88 -6.07 -1.81 13.47
CA MET A 88 -5.06 -2.18 12.49
C MET A 88 -5.20 -3.64 12.03
N ILE A 89 -5.43 -4.58 12.96
CA ILE A 89 -5.68 -6.00 12.63
C ILE A 89 -6.98 -6.16 11.84
N ILE A 90 -8.06 -5.48 12.25
CA ILE A 90 -9.36 -5.53 11.54
C ILE A 90 -9.21 -4.98 10.12
N ALA A 91 -8.52 -3.84 9.96
CA ALA A 91 -8.25 -3.25 8.64
C ALA A 91 -7.46 -4.22 7.75
N MET A 92 -6.44 -4.89 8.30
CA MET A 92 -5.69 -5.93 7.59
C MET A 92 -6.57 -7.11 7.17
N ILE A 93 -7.39 -7.64 8.09
CA ILE A 93 -8.28 -8.77 7.83
C ILE A 93 -9.30 -8.41 6.73
N ASN A 94 -9.95 -7.25 6.83
CA ASN A 94 -10.93 -6.80 5.85
C ASN A 94 -10.30 -6.71 4.46
N LYS A 95 -9.08 -6.17 4.37
CA LYS A 95 -8.37 -6.04 3.10
C LYS A 95 -7.90 -7.36 2.50
N CYS A 96 -7.60 -8.35 3.34
CA CYS A 96 -7.34 -9.71 2.90
C CYS A 96 -8.61 -10.40 2.39
N LYS A 97 -9.77 -10.13 3.00
CA LYS A 97 -11.08 -10.67 2.59
C LYS A 97 -11.59 -10.08 1.28
N GLU A 98 -11.25 -8.84 0.96
CA GLU A 98 -11.61 -8.18 -0.31
C GLU A 98 -11.00 -8.86 -1.55
N LYS A 99 -9.92 -9.63 -1.37
CA LYS A 99 -9.50 -10.60 -2.39
C LYS A 99 -10.35 -11.86 -2.23
N GLU A 100 -11.56 -11.85 -2.79
CA GLU A 100 -12.21 -13.11 -3.13
C GLU A 100 -11.23 -13.91 -3.98
N VAL A 101 -10.76 -15.03 -3.43
CA VAL A 101 -10.08 -16.07 -4.22
C VAL A 101 -11.07 -16.43 -5.33
N PRO A 102 -10.71 -16.27 -6.63
CA PRO A 102 -11.57 -16.70 -7.73
C PRO A 102 -12.07 -18.11 -7.44
N GLN A 103 -13.39 -18.32 -7.42
CA GLN A 103 -13.97 -19.61 -7.03
C GLN A 103 -13.40 -20.79 -7.84
N GLU A 104 -12.92 -20.52 -9.04
CA GLU A 104 -12.25 -21.45 -9.96
C GLU A 104 -10.96 -22.09 -9.40
N LEU A 105 -10.33 -21.46 -8.40
CA LEU A 105 -9.12 -21.98 -7.75
C LEU A 105 -9.40 -22.75 -6.45
N LYS A 106 -10.67 -22.83 -6.01
CA LYS A 106 -11.08 -23.68 -4.90
C LYS A 106 -11.38 -25.07 -5.46
N VAL A 107 -10.33 -25.88 -5.64
CA VAL A 107 -10.48 -27.29 -6.04
C VAL A 107 -11.33 -28.01 -4.98
N GLN A 108 -12.32 -28.76 -5.46
CA GLN A 108 -13.27 -29.56 -4.68
C GLN A 108 -12.60 -30.61 -3.81
#